data_AF-A0A821CF61-F1
#
_entry.id   AF-A0A821CF61-F1
#
_cell.length_a   1.000
_cell.length_b   1.000
_cell.length_c   1.000
_cell.angle_alpha   90.00
_cell.angle_beta   90.00
_cell.angle_gamma   90.00
#
_symmetry.space_group_name_H-M   'P 1'
#
loop_
_entity.id
_entity.type
_entity.pdbx_description
1 polymer ?
#
loop_
_entity_poly.entity_id
_entity_poly.type
_entity_poly.pdbx_seq_one_letter_code
_entity_poly.pdbx_strand_id
1 'polypeptide(L)'
;MDSFIEDIESILNSGTVVDLFEPDEFDALTMDLKNDAYSAGMNDTPGQLREFFYERVRTNLHIIVSFSPAGNKFREICRLHPALLNCTSIDWFTEWSEISMSQVADVFLETIDFKILSSDNATINENDFCHRLALCCVSIHKIVIEIAKRFYAAHKRIYYLTPSSYMDLMKTYGIMMAQTKQDFLTSYNRLSSGLAKLSDANASVSIMRDELAVLGPQIDAKEKEIEQLLSQLQKDQIAVLEVKEIVEVEEQKVRQDTDMVERYATQAELDLKNVIPVLDEAMADVSQLDKADVAEVRVYQSPPYQVMMVMCAVCVLLDCKPDWATARQVLGDSGFISRLTNLDINHISDRTYRKLLQYSRHPQFTPELIGKVSSACRSFCKWVLAIQRYHEVYRTVKPKEEKLKTANEALDVMRKSLSRKQEMLKL
;
A
#
# COMPACT_ATOMS: atom_id res chain seq x y z
N MET A 1 79.69 23.89 -44.53
CA MET A 1 78.75 24.98 -44.86
C MET A 1 79.33 25.82 -45.99
N ASP A 2 80.62 26.18 -45.90
CA ASP A 2 81.27 27.00 -46.94
C ASP A 2 81.28 26.32 -48.31
N SER A 3 81.63 25.03 -48.40
CA SER A 3 81.55 24.28 -49.67
C SER A 3 80.13 24.22 -50.27
N PHE A 4 79.07 24.24 -49.46
CA PHE A 4 77.70 24.28 -49.98
C PHE A 4 77.33 25.64 -50.58
N ILE A 5 77.87 26.72 -50.01
CA ILE A 5 77.65 28.08 -50.54
C ILE A 5 78.49 28.29 -51.81
N GLU A 6 79.69 27.70 -51.88
CA GLU A 6 80.51 27.65 -53.10
C GLU A 6 79.78 26.97 -54.25
N ASP A 7 79.11 25.84 -53.98
CA ASP A 7 78.28 25.15 -54.98
C ASP A 7 77.12 26.03 -55.47
N ILE A 8 76.41 26.70 -54.55
CA ILE A 8 75.34 27.64 -54.91
C ILE A 8 75.88 28.81 -55.72
N GLU A 9 77.05 29.35 -55.37
CA GLU A 9 77.70 30.42 -56.13
C GLU A 9 78.04 29.96 -57.54
N SER A 10 78.55 28.74 -57.71
CA SER A 10 78.81 28.14 -59.01
C SER A 10 77.51 28.02 -59.82
N ILE A 11 76.42 27.56 -59.21
CA ILE A 11 75.11 27.48 -59.88
C ILE A 11 74.59 28.88 -60.27
N LEU A 12 74.74 29.88 -59.40
CA LEU A 12 74.26 31.24 -59.68
C LEU A 12 75.07 31.97 -60.76
N ASN A 13 76.37 31.68 -60.88
CA ASN A 13 77.25 32.31 -61.88
C ASN A 13 77.22 31.59 -63.22
N SER A 14 77.48 30.27 -63.23
CA SER A 14 77.65 29.49 -64.46
C SER A 14 76.47 28.57 -64.77
N GLY A 15 75.52 28.38 -63.85
CA GLY A 15 74.45 27.38 -63.98
C GLY A 15 74.97 25.95 -63.85
N THR A 16 76.20 25.77 -63.38
CA THR A 16 76.90 24.49 -63.33
C THR A 16 77.70 24.36 -62.03
N VAL A 17 77.85 23.15 -61.53
CA VAL A 17 78.81 22.82 -60.47
C VAL A 17 79.92 21.98 -61.10
N VAL A 18 81.17 22.27 -60.74
CA VAL A 18 82.33 21.53 -61.23
C VAL A 18 82.28 20.12 -60.64
N ASP A 19 82.48 19.09 -61.48
CA ASP A 19 82.46 17.67 -61.09
C ASP A 19 81.10 17.15 -60.57
N LEU A 20 79.99 17.78 -60.98
CA LEU A 20 78.65 17.34 -60.58
C LEU A 20 78.20 16.04 -61.25
N PHE A 21 78.60 15.84 -62.51
CA PHE A 21 78.22 14.68 -63.32
C PHE A 21 79.48 13.96 -63.77
N GLU A 22 79.49 12.64 -63.64
CA GLU A 22 80.48 11.82 -64.32
C GLU A 22 80.24 11.85 -65.84
N PRO A 23 81.28 11.65 -66.68
CA PRO A 23 81.13 11.73 -68.13
C PRO A 23 80.06 10.77 -68.69
N ASP A 24 79.95 9.57 -68.10
CA ASP A 24 78.96 8.55 -68.49
C ASP A 24 77.52 9.00 -68.20
N GLU A 25 77.29 9.75 -67.11
CA GLU A 25 75.98 10.29 -66.74
C GLU A 25 75.56 11.42 -67.66
N PHE A 26 76.51 12.27 -68.07
CA PHE A 26 76.25 13.38 -68.97
C PHE A 26 75.90 12.90 -70.38
N ASP A 27 76.53 11.81 -70.85
CA ASP A 27 76.21 11.18 -72.13
C ASP A 27 74.79 10.59 -72.14
N ALA A 28 74.36 9.98 -71.03
CA ALA A 28 72.99 9.51 -70.86
C ALA A 28 71.96 10.68 -70.90
N LEU A 29 72.22 11.77 -70.18
CA LEU A 29 71.37 12.97 -70.20
C LEU A 29 71.28 13.60 -71.59
N THR A 30 72.39 13.61 -72.33
CA THR A 30 72.46 14.15 -73.70
C THR A 30 71.61 13.32 -74.66
N MET A 31 71.56 11.99 -74.48
CA MET A 31 70.72 11.10 -75.28
C MET A 31 69.23 11.37 -75.05
N ASP A 32 68.81 11.59 -73.80
CA ASP A 32 67.42 11.92 -73.45
C ASP A 32 66.99 13.29 -73.98
N LEU A 33 67.88 14.28 -73.92
CA LEU A 33 67.61 15.65 -74.37
C LEU A 33 67.63 15.83 -75.89
N LYS A 34 68.07 14.81 -76.64
CA LYS A 34 68.24 14.88 -78.09
C LYS A 34 66.95 15.18 -78.85
N ASN A 35 65.84 14.51 -78.47
CA ASN A 35 64.53 14.70 -79.09
C ASN A 35 63.97 16.11 -78.85
N ASP A 36 64.22 16.62 -77.63
CA ASP A 36 63.80 17.95 -77.22
C ASP A 36 64.63 19.06 -77.89
N ALA A 37 65.93 18.84 -78.04
CA ALA A 37 66.83 19.76 -78.75
C ALA A 37 66.54 19.81 -80.26
N TYR A 38 66.19 18.67 -80.87
CA TYR A 38 65.75 18.62 -82.27
C TYR A 38 64.45 19.40 -82.47
N SER A 39 63.51 19.29 -81.52
CA SER A 39 62.26 20.05 -81.52
C SER A 39 62.48 21.57 -81.36
N ALA A 40 63.56 21.97 -80.69
CA ALA A 40 63.99 23.36 -80.53
C ALA A 40 64.85 23.88 -81.70
N GLY A 41 65.16 23.06 -82.71
CA GLY A 41 65.90 23.46 -83.92
C GLY A 41 67.42 23.55 -83.77
N MET A 42 68.01 22.93 -82.73
CA MET A 42 69.46 22.91 -82.49
C MET A 42 70.15 21.74 -83.24
N ASN A 43 71.44 21.87 -83.59
CA ASN A 43 72.18 20.77 -84.24
C ASN A 43 72.66 19.73 -83.19
N ASP A 44 72.77 18.47 -83.62
CA ASP A 44 73.17 17.31 -82.81
C ASP A 44 74.69 17.27 -82.54
N THR A 45 75.25 18.36 -82.01
CA THR A 45 76.65 18.41 -81.55
C THR A 45 76.68 18.32 -80.02
N PRO A 46 77.53 17.47 -79.41
CA PRO A 46 77.58 17.32 -77.94
C PRO A 46 77.73 18.64 -77.17
N GLY A 47 78.49 19.60 -77.71
CA GLY A 47 78.64 20.94 -77.10
C GLY A 47 77.36 21.79 -77.13
N GLN A 48 76.53 21.66 -78.16
CA GLN A 48 75.26 22.41 -78.27
C GLN A 48 74.16 21.80 -77.41
N LEU A 49 74.11 20.47 -77.30
CA LEU A 49 73.19 19.78 -76.39
C LEU A 49 73.51 20.09 -74.92
N ARG A 50 74.80 20.21 -74.58
CA ARG A 50 75.25 20.64 -73.25
C ARG A 50 74.81 22.07 -72.92
N GLU A 51 74.96 23.00 -73.84
CA GLU A 51 74.48 24.38 -73.62
C GLU A 51 72.95 24.42 -73.52
N PHE A 52 72.23 23.63 -74.32
CA PHE A 52 70.77 23.52 -74.25
C PHE A 52 70.29 22.98 -72.89
N PHE A 53 70.99 21.99 -72.33
CA PHE A 53 70.72 21.50 -70.98
C PHE A 53 70.91 22.61 -69.94
N TYR A 54 72.05 23.32 -69.97
CA TYR A 54 72.33 24.38 -69.01
C TYR A 54 71.40 25.58 -69.16
N GLU A 55 70.98 25.92 -70.37
CA GLU A 55 69.95 26.93 -70.61
C GLU A 55 68.64 26.54 -69.93
N ARG A 56 68.19 25.29 -70.10
CA ARG A 56 67.00 24.76 -69.42
C ARG A 56 67.12 24.76 -67.91
N VAL A 57 68.29 24.42 -67.37
CA VAL A 57 68.54 24.46 -65.92
C VAL A 57 68.45 25.90 -65.44
N ARG A 58 69.08 26.85 -66.12
CA ARG A 58 69.02 28.28 -65.76
C ARG A 58 67.59 28.84 -65.81
N THR A 59 66.76 28.39 -66.76
CA THR A 59 65.37 28.89 -66.86
C THR A 59 64.44 28.28 -65.82
N ASN A 60 64.65 27.01 -65.44
CA ASN A 60 63.69 26.26 -64.62
C ASN A 60 64.11 26.11 -63.15
N LEU A 61 65.39 26.31 -62.82
CA LEU A 61 65.88 26.21 -61.44
C LEU A 61 65.80 27.57 -60.74
N HIS A 62 64.87 27.68 -59.80
CA HIS A 62 64.77 28.84 -58.91
C HIS A 62 65.28 28.47 -57.52
N ILE A 63 66.32 29.18 -57.06
CA ILE A 63 66.94 28.96 -55.75
C ILE A 63 66.50 30.09 -54.83
N ILE A 64 65.92 29.73 -53.69
CA ILE A 64 65.56 30.65 -52.61
C ILE A 64 66.44 30.35 -51.41
N VAL A 65 67.24 31.33 -50.99
CA VAL A 65 68.10 31.21 -49.81
C VAL A 65 67.61 32.16 -48.74
N SER A 66 67.41 31.65 -47.52
CA SER A 66 67.03 32.45 -46.36
C SER A 66 68.22 32.58 -45.41
N PHE A 67 68.65 33.82 -45.18
CA PHE A 67 69.69 34.14 -44.21
C PHE A 67 69.13 34.97 -43.08
N SER A 68 69.60 34.73 -41.86
CA SER A 68 69.34 35.64 -40.75
C SER A 68 70.26 36.87 -40.88
N PRO A 69 69.73 38.09 -40.86
CA PRO A 69 70.56 39.30 -40.83
C PRO A 69 71.24 39.52 -39.48
N ALA A 70 70.94 38.69 -38.47
CA ALA A 70 71.51 38.81 -37.14
C ALA A 70 72.96 38.26 -37.10
N GLY A 71 73.88 39.09 -36.61
CA GLY A 71 75.29 38.73 -36.42
C GLY A 71 76.19 39.02 -37.62
N ASN A 72 77.45 38.59 -37.54
CA ASN A 72 78.48 38.93 -38.54
C ASN A 72 78.60 37.89 -39.67
N LYS A 73 78.10 36.66 -39.46
CA LYS A 73 78.25 35.54 -40.41
C LYS A 73 77.65 35.84 -41.79
N PHE A 74 76.46 36.44 -41.84
CA PHE A 74 75.84 36.82 -43.11
C PHE A 74 76.71 37.82 -43.88
N ARG A 75 77.27 38.82 -43.19
CA ARG A 75 78.18 39.80 -43.81
C ARG A 75 79.47 39.17 -44.31
N GLU A 76 80.01 38.18 -43.59
CA GLU A 76 81.19 37.42 -44.00
C GLU A 76 80.89 36.59 -45.26
N ILE A 77 79.78 35.85 -45.28
CA ILE A 77 79.30 35.07 -46.43
C ILE A 77 79.11 35.97 -47.66
N CYS A 78 78.45 37.12 -47.52
CA CYS A 78 78.25 38.07 -48.62
C CYS A 78 79.55 38.65 -49.18
N ARG A 79 80.63 38.73 -48.38
CA ARG A 79 81.94 39.20 -48.83
C ARG A 79 82.73 38.10 -49.55
N LEU A 80 82.58 36.86 -49.09
CA LEU A 80 83.25 35.70 -49.67
C LEU A 80 82.59 35.29 -50.99
N HIS A 81 81.26 35.41 -51.10
CA HIS A 81 80.46 34.93 -52.22
C HIS A 81 79.61 36.07 -52.84
N PRO A 82 80.20 36.94 -53.69
CA PRO A 82 79.52 38.09 -54.28
C PRO A 82 78.37 37.71 -55.23
N ALA A 83 78.39 36.50 -55.81
CA ALA A 83 77.32 36.02 -56.69
C ALA A 83 75.95 35.98 -56.00
N LEU A 84 75.93 35.74 -54.69
CA LEU A 84 74.70 35.77 -53.90
C LEU A 84 74.01 37.14 -53.95
N LEU A 85 74.75 38.24 -54.10
CA LEU A 85 74.16 39.59 -54.19
C LEU A 85 73.90 40.00 -55.64
N ASN A 86 74.77 39.58 -56.57
CA ASN A 86 74.69 40.02 -57.95
C ASN A 86 73.64 39.26 -58.76
N CYS A 87 73.46 37.96 -58.48
CA CYS A 87 72.60 37.06 -59.25
C CYS A 87 71.25 36.77 -58.58
N THR A 88 70.98 37.33 -57.39
CA THR A 88 69.72 37.13 -56.68
C THR A 88 68.98 38.44 -56.43
N SER A 89 67.66 38.35 -56.29
CA SER A 89 66.83 39.45 -55.81
C SER A 89 66.74 39.39 -54.29
N ILE A 90 67.06 40.49 -53.62
CA ILE A 90 67.04 40.58 -52.16
C ILE A 90 65.65 41.01 -51.72
N ASP A 91 64.97 40.15 -50.97
CA ASP A 91 63.74 40.47 -50.25
C ASP A 91 64.05 40.65 -48.75
N TRP A 92 63.70 41.81 -48.20
CA TRP A 92 64.02 42.17 -46.82
C TRP A 92 62.77 42.16 -45.95
N PHE A 93 62.73 41.23 -45.00
CA PHE A 93 61.67 41.16 -43.99
C PHE A 93 61.94 42.16 -42.88
N THR A 94 61.19 43.27 -42.87
CA THR A 94 61.20 44.23 -41.77
C THR A 94 60.33 43.77 -40.61
N GLU A 95 60.50 44.43 -39.47
CA GLU A 95 59.56 44.32 -38.35
C GLU A 95 58.13 44.63 -38.80
N TRP A 96 57.15 43.95 -38.21
CA TRP A 96 55.74 44.18 -38.54
C TRP A 96 55.32 45.59 -38.13
N SER A 97 54.62 46.28 -39.03
CA SER A 97 54.00 47.56 -38.71
C SER A 97 52.88 47.37 -37.69
N GLU A 98 52.51 48.44 -36.98
CA GLU A 98 51.38 48.42 -36.04
C GLU A 98 50.08 47.99 -36.71
N ILE A 99 49.89 48.43 -37.95
CA ILE A 99 48.72 48.12 -38.77
C ILE A 99 48.73 46.62 -39.13
N SER A 100 49.89 46.07 -39.46
CA SER A 100 50.03 44.63 -39.74
C SER A 100 49.75 43.80 -38.49
N MET A 101 50.27 44.22 -37.33
CA MET A 101 50.03 43.53 -36.06
C MET A 101 48.57 43.62 -35.61
N SER A 102 47.89 44.75 -35.86
CA SER A 102 46.47 44.90 -35.54
C SER A 102 45.60 44.03 -36.43
N GLN A 103 45.88 43.97 -37.74
CA GLN A 103 45.15 43.10 -38.68
C GLN A 103 45.29 41.62 -38.32
N VAL A 104 46.51 41.18 -37.99
CA VAL A 104 46.73 39.79 -37.53
C VAL A 104 46.00 39.51 -36.23
N ALA A 105 45.98 40.50 -35.30
CA ALA A 105 45.21 40.39 -34.07
C ALA A 105 43.71 40.31 -34.32
N ASP A 106 43.17 41.16 -35.19
CA ASP A 106 41.74 41.20 -35.52
C ASP A 106 41.29 39.83 -36.07
N VAL A 107 42.01 39.27 -37.06
CA VAL A 107 41.71 37.94 -37.62
C VAL A 107 41.78 36.83 -36.56
N PHE A 108 42.77 36.91 -35.66
CA PHE A 108 42.90 35.91 -34.61
C PHE A 108 41.79 36.03 -33.56
N LEU A 109 41.43 37.24 -33.16
CA LEU A 109 40.40 37.51 -32.17
C LEU A 109 39.00 37.21 -32.70
N GLU A 110 38.73 37.38 -33.99
CA GLU A 110 37.50 36.90 -34.64
C GLU A 110 37.31 35.38 -34.49
N THR A 111 38.40 34.62 -34.37
CA THR A 111 38.34 33.17 -34.16
C THR A 111 37.93 32.81 -32.72
N ILE A 112 38.07 33.74 -31.76
CA ILE A 112 37.77 33.50 -30.35
C ILE A 112 36.32 33.90 -30.04
N ASP A 113 35.55 32.96 -29.50
CA ASP A 113 34.17 33.22 -29.09
C ASP A 113 34.09 33.98 -27.75
N PHE A 114 33.88 35.29 -27.85
CA PHE A 114 33.68 36.19 -26.71
C PHE A 114 32.26 36.17 -26.13
N LYS A 115 31.32 35.40 -26.70
CA LYS A 115 29.94 35.33 -26.20
C LYS A 115 29.90 34.53 -24.90
N ILE A 116 29.95 35.23 -23.77
CA ILE A 116 29.67 34.68 -22.43
C ILE A 116 28.46 35.39 -21.82
N LEU A 117 28.26 36.67 -22.16
CA LEU A 117 27.39 37.59 -21.44
C LEU A 117 26.59 38.51 -22.38
N SER A 118 26.22 38.05 -23.58
CA SER A 118 25.17 38.74 -24.32
C SER A 118 23.82 38.43 -23.65
N SER A 119 23.63 38.97 -22.45
CA SER A 119 22.31 39.43 -22.05
C SER A 119 21.86 40.42 -23.12
N ASP A 120 20.62 40.32 -23.56
CA ASP A 120 20.01 41.04 -24.68
C ASP A 120 20.08 42.60 -24.64
N ASN A 121 20.82 43.19 -23.70
CA ASN A 121 20.83 44.63 -23.40
C ASN A 121 22.21 45.33 -23.46
N ALA A 122 23.27 44.72 -23.99
CA ALA A 122 24.54 45.42 -24.23
C ALA A 122 24.96 45.35 -25.70
N THR A 123 24.63 46.41 -26.44
CA THR A 123 25.07 46.74 -27.80
C THR A 123 26.56 47.09 -27.85
N ILE A 124 27.42 46.30 -27.21
CA ILE A 124 28.85 46.37 -27.49
C ILE A 124 29.03 45.62 -28.80
N ASN A 125 29.23 46.38 -29.88
CA ASN A 125 29.52 45.81 -31.19
C ASN A 125 30.75 44.91 -31.03
N GLU A 126 30.60 43.59 -31.20
CA GLU A 126 31.64 42.59 -30.90
C GLU A 126 32.93 42.94 -31.64
N ASN A 127 32.79 43.41 -32.88
CA ASN A 127 33.89 43.84 -33.73
C ASN A 127 34.68 45.03 -33.15
N ASP A 128 34.01 45.96 -32.47
CA ASP A 128 34.64 47.13 -31.85
C ASP A 128 35.38 46.75 -30.54
N PHE A 129 34.88 45.75 -29.82
CA PHE A 129 35.62 45.17 -28.69
C PHE A 129 36.85 44.38 -29.14
N CYS A 130 36.71 43.52 -30.15
CA CYS A 130 37.83 42.79 -30.75
C CYS A 130 38.92 43.74 -31.26
N HIS A 131 38.53 44.82 -31.96
CA HIS A 131 39.48 45.81 -32.45
C HIS A 131 40.21 46.56 -31.33
N ARG A 132 39.51 46.94 -30.25
CA ARG A 132 40.18 47.52 -29.06
C ARG A 132 41.16 46.56 -28.42
N LEU A 133 40.80 45.28 -28.34
CA LEU A 133 41.66 44.25 -27.77
C LEU A 133 42.90 44.01 -28.67
N ALA A 134 42.73 44.02 -29.99
CA ALA A 134 43.83 43.99 -30.94
C ALA A 134 44.81 45.14 -30.71
N LEU A 135 44.33 46.39 -30.58
CA LEU A 135 45.17 47.55 -30.27
C LEU A 135 45.93 47.40 -28.94
N CYS A 136 45.30 46.79 -27.93
CA CYS A 136 45.96 46.45 -26.67
C CYS A 136 47.09 45.43 -26.87
N CYS A 137 46.86 44.36 -27.64
CA CYS A 137 47.90 43.37 -27.96
C CYS A 137 49.11 44.01 -28.66
N VAL A 138 48.88 44.90 -29.64
CA VAL A 138 49.94 45.66 -30.31
C VAL A 138 50.71 46.52 -29.32
N SER A 139 49.99 47.22 -28.44
CA SER A 139 50.60 48.08 -27.41
C SER A 139 51.46 47.29 -26.43
N ILE A 140 51.01 46.11 -26.01
CA ILE A 140 51.80 45.19 -25.16
C ILE A 140 53.09 44.79 -25.87
N HIS A 141 53.01 44.42 -27.15
CA HIS A 141 54.18 44.01 -27.91
C HIS A 141 55.22 45.14 -28.03
N LYS A 142 54.78 46.38 -28.29
CA LYS A 142 55.65 47.57 -28.27
C LYS A 142 56.36 47.77 -26.94
N ILE A 143 55.62 47.64 -25.83
CA ILE A 143 56.20 47.77 -24.49
C ILE A 143 57.27 46.71 -24.28
N VAL A 144 57.04 45.48 -24.72
CA VAL A 144 58.03 44.39 -24.64
C VAL A 144 59.27 44.71 -25.48
N ILE A 145 59.12 45.31 -26.67
CA ILE A 145 60.27 45.79 -27.48
C ILE A 145 61.09 46.84 -26.72
N GLU A 146 60.45 47.81 -26.08
CA GLU A 146 61.15 48.83 -25.29
C GLU A 146 61.86 48.21 -24.07
N ILE A 147 61.21 47.27 -23.39
CA ILE A 147 61.79 46.54 -22.26
C ILE A 147 62.99 45.71 -22.71
N ALA A 148 62.92 45.04 -23.86
CA ALA A 148 64.04 44.29 -24.42
C ALA A 148 65.25 45.20 -24.70
N LYS A 149 65.01 46.42 -25.22
CA LYS A 149 66.07 47.43 -25.40
C LYS A 149 66.70 47.86 -24.07
N ARG A 150 65.88 48.11 -23.04
CA ARG A 150 66.36 48.43 -21.68
C ARG A 150 67.14 47.27 -21.05
N PHE A 151 66.67 46.04 -21.25
CA PHE A 151 67.31 44.82 -20.77
C PHE A 151 68.69 44.63 -21.40
N TYR A 152 68.81 44.84 -22.72
CA TYR A 152 70.10 44.84 -23.40
C TYR A 152 71.05 45.92 -22.87
N ALA A 153 70.55 47.13 -22.63
CA ALA A 153 71.36 48.22 -22.09
C ALA A 153 71.93 47.89 -20.70
N ALA A 154 71.13 47.28 -19.83
CA ALA A 154 71.52 46.94 -18.46
C ALA A 154 72.40 45.68 -18.36
N HIS A 155 72.05 44.61 -19.06
CA HIS A 155 72.67 43.29 -18.87
C HIS A 155 73.53 42.82 -20.04
N LYS A 156 73.58 43.56 -21.16
CA LYS A 156 74.28 43.17 -22.39
C LYS A 156 73.87 41.79 -22.93
N ARG A 157 72.68 41.32 -22.55
CA ARG A 157 72.06 40.08 -23.06
C ARG A 157 70.97 40.46 -24.04
N ILE A 158 71.03 39.90 -25.25
CA ILE A 158 70.05 40.15 -26.31
C ILE A 158 68.86 39.22 -26.09
N TYR A 159 67.66 39.79 -26.09
CA TYR A 159 66.40 39.05 -26.15
C TYR A 159 65.78 39.27 -27.53
N TYR A 160 65.58 38.20 -28.29
CA TYR A 160 65.03 38.28 -29.65
C TYR A 160 63.52 38.24 -29.60
N LEU A 161 62.88 39.25 -30.19
CA LEU A 161 61.44 39.30 -30.38
C LEU A 161 61.14 38.98 -31.83
N THR A 162 60.36 37.92 -32.05
CA THR A 162 59.92 37.49 -33.38
C THR A 162 58.40 37.60 -33.48
N PRO A 163 57.85 37.73 -34.70
CA PRO A 163 56.40 37.64 -34.91
C PRO A 163 55.80 36.33 -34.36
N SER A 164 56.57 35.24 -34.36
CA SER A 164 56.16 33.98 -33.72
C SER A 164 55.85 34.15 -32.24
N SER A 165 56.66 34.92 -31.48
CA SER A 165 56.38 35.20 -30.07
C SER A 165 55.09 36.01 -29.87
N TYR A 166 54.75 36.90 -30.81
CA TYR A 166 53.47 37.64 -30.78
C TYR A 166 52.28 36.71 -31.09
N MET A 167 52.43 35.83 -32.08
CA MET A 167 51.41 34.80 -32.38
C MET A 167 51.22 33.83 -31.20
N ASP A 168 52.29 33.48 -30.50
CA ASP A 168 52.21 32.61 -29.34
C ASP A 168 51.53 33.30 -28.16
N LEU A 169 51.77 34.59 -27.93
CA LEU A 169 50.99 35.40 -26.98
C LEU A 169 49.49 35.32 -27.26
N MET A 170 49.10 35.47 -28.52
CA MET A 170 47.70 35.37 -28.95
C MET A 170 47.13 33.97 -28.70
N LYS A 171 47.84 32.92 -29.09
CA LYS A 171 47.44 31.53 -28.83
C LYS A 171 47.25 31.26 -27.35
N THR A 172 48.21 31.66 -26.52
CA THR A 172 48.12 31.50 -25.06
C THR A 172 46.94 32.27 -24.50
N TYR A 173 46.70 33.51 -24.96
CA TYR A 173 45.53 34.27 -24.57
C TYR A 173 44.22 33.54 -24.92
N GLY A 174 44.10 33.01 -26.14
CA GLY A 174 42.94 32.23 -26.56
C GLY A 174 42.69 30.99 -25.68
N ILE A 175 43.75 30.24 -25.37
CA ILE A 175 43.67 29.06 -24.48
C ILE A 175 43.22 29.47 -23.07
N MET A 176 43.84 30.49 -22.48
CA MET A 176 43.51 30.96 -21.14
C MET A 176 42.08 31.52 -21.07
N MET A 177 41.65 32.24 -22.11
CA MET A 177 40.29 32.77 -22.21
C MET A 177 39.26 31.64 -22.26
N ALA A 178 39.51 30.60 -23.07
CA ALA A 178 38.62 29.45 -23.16
C ALA A 178 38.50 28.68 -21.83
N GLN A 179 39.61 28.45 -21.15
CA GLN A 179 39.63 27.81 -19.82
C GLN A 179 38.88 28.65 -18.78
N THR A 180 39.19 29.93 -18.69
CA THR A 180 38.54 30.84 -17.73
C THR A 180 37.04 30.97 -18.00
N LYS A 181 36.64 31.02 -19.29
CA LYS A 181 35.23 30.99 -19.72
C LYS A 181 34.53 29.73 -19.25
N GLN A 182 35.15 28.57 -19.42
CA GLN A 182 34.59 27.29 -19.00
C GLN A 182 34.41 27.25 -17.48
N ASP A 183 35.41 27.63 -16.70
CA ASP A 183 35.35 27.65 -15.23
C ASP A 183 34.27 28.60 -14.70
N PHE A 184 34.14 29.77 -15.35
CA PHE A 184 33.08 30.72 -15.05
C PHE A 184 31.69 30.14 -15.36
N LEU A 185 31.49 29.55 -16.54
CA LEU A 185 30.21 28.95 -16.93
C LEU A 185 29.84 27.78 -16.01
N THR A 186 30.78 26.94 -15.61
CA THR A 186 30.55 25.87 -14.63
C THR A 186 30.11 26.45 -13.28
N SER A 187 30.76 27.51 -12.82
CA SER A 187 30.41 28.19 -11.56
C SER A 187 29.03 28.86 -11.65
N TYR A 188 28.73 29.52 -12.76
CA TYR A 188 27.43 30.13 -13.06
C TYR A 188 26.30 29.08 -13.09
N ASN A 189 26.47 27.98 -13.81
CA ASN A 189 25.49 26.91 -13.90
C ASN A 189 25.26 26.23 -12.55
N ARG A 190 26.32 26.06 -11.74
CA ARG A 190 26.20 25.56 -10.37
C ARG A 190 25.39 26.51 -9.48
N LEU A 191 25.62 27.82 -9.57
CA LEU A 191 24.85 28.81 -8.82
C LEU A 191 23.40 28.88 -9.30
N SER A 192 23.17 28.89 -10.60
CA SER A 192 21.83 28.90 -11.20
C SER A 192 21.01 27.68 -10.79
N SER A 193 21.58 26.48 -10.89
CA SER A 193 20.92 25.25 -10.43
C SER A 193 20.72 25.22 -8.91
N GLY A 194 21.65 25.76 -8.12
CA GLY A 194 21.50 25.94 -6.69
C GLY A 194 20.34 26.87 -6.33
N LEU A 195 20.22 27.99 -7.04
CA LEU A 195 19.14 28.97 -6.87
C LEU A 195 17.78 28.38 -7.24
N ALA A 196 17.70 27.63 -8.35
CA ALA A 196 16.48 26.93 -8.76
C ALA A 196 16.02 25.94 -7.68
N LYS A 197 16.93 25.09 -7.17
CA LYS A 197 16.61 24.16 -6.08
C LYS A 197 16.17 24.87 -4.80
N LEU A 198 16.79 26.00 -4.47
CA LEU A 198 16.42 26.79 -3.29
C LEU A 198 15.03 27.42 -3.48
N SER A 199 14.72 27.89 -4.68
CA SER A 199 13.38 28.38 -5.03
C SER A 199 12.33 27.26 -4.89
N ASP A 200 12.60 26.07 -5.41
CA ASP A 200 11.70 24.91 -5.32
C ASP A 200 11.49 24.46 -3.86
N ALA A 201 12.57 24.44 -3.07
CA ALA A 201 12.49 24.11 -1.65
C ALA A 201 11.68 25.17 -0.88
N ASN A 202 11.86 26.46 -1.20
CA ASN A 202 11.11 27.53 -0.58
C ASN A 202 9.62 27.46 -0.93
N ALA A 203 9.28 27.13 -2.19
CA ALA A 203 7.90 26.88 -2.60
C ALA A 203 7.29 25.69 -1.85
N SER A 204 8.04 24.58 -1.72
CA SER A 204 7.59 23.39 -0.97
C SER A 204 7.37 23.68 0.52
N VAL A 205 8.24 24.48 1.14
CA VAL A 205 8.09 24.92 2.53
C VAL A 205 6.87 25.83 2.69
N SER A 206 6.57 26.68 1.71
CA SER A 206 5.35 27.48 1.72
C SER A 206 4.10 26.59 1.71
N ILE A 207 4.05 25.59 0.83
CA ILE A 207 2.92 24.64 0.76
C ILE A 207 2.75 23.89 2.08
N MET A 208 3.83 23.36 2.65
CA MET A 208 3.77 22.66 3.95
C MET A 208 3.31 23.57 5.09
N ARG A 209 3.68 24.86 5.07
CA ARG A 209 3.20 25.84 6.06
C ARG A 209 1.70 26.07 5.94
N ASP A 210 1.19 26.19 4.72
CA ASP A 210 -0.23 26.38 4.46
C ASP A 210 -1.03 25.13 4.87
N GLU A 211 -0.53 23.93 4.57
CA GLU A 211 -1.13 22.66 5.01
C GLU A 211 -1.16 22.54 6.55
N LEU A 212 -0.06 22.86 7.23
CA LEU A 212 0.01 22.85 8.71
C LEU A 212 -0.99 23.85 9.32
N ALA A 213 -1.16 25.03 8.72
CA ALA A 213 -2.12 26.03 9.19
C ALA A 213 -3.57 25.54 9.07
N VAL A 214 -3.87 24.67 8.10
CA VAL A 214 -5.20 24.05 7.93
C VAL A 214 -5.39 22.82 8.82
N LEU A 215 -4.38 21.96 8.93
CA LEU A 215 -4.44 20.71 9.69
C LEU A 215 -4.44 20.93 11.21
N GLY A 216 -3.71 21.93 11.72
CA GLY A 216 -3.64 22.22 13.16
C GLY A 216 -5.02 22.38 13.81
N PRO A 217 -5.89 23.31 13.33
CA PRO A 217 -7.23 23.48 13.87
C PRO A 217 -8.12 22.24 13.73
N GLN A 218 -7.92 21.43 12.69
CA GLN A 218 -8.69 20.18 12.51
C GLN A 218 -8.31 19.13 13.55
N ILE A 219 -7.03 19.03 13.90
CA ILE A 219 -6.55 18.14 14.97
C ILE A 219 -7.14 18.59 16.30
N ASP A 220 -7.05 19.88 16.64
CA ASP A 220 -7.62 20.42 17.88
C ASP A 220 -9.14 20.18 17.97
N ALA A 221 -9.86 20.31 16.85
CA ALA A 221 -11.29 20.03 16.79
C ALA A 221 -11.59 18.55 17.01
N LYS A 222 -10.80 17.65 16.40
CA LYS A 222 -10.95 16.20 16.57
C LYS A 222 -10.56 15.73 17.96
N GLU A 223 -9.54 16.32 18.58
CA GLU A 223 -9.19 16.06 19.98
C GLU A 223 -10.34 16.44 20.91
N LYS A 224 -10.97 17.61 20.70
CA LYS A 224 -12.16 18.00 21.47
C LYS A 224 -13.36 17.08 21.25
N GLU A 225 -13.60 16.62 20.02
CA GLU A 225 -14.65 15.64 19.74
C GLU A 225 -14.36 14.31 20.46
N ILE A 226 -13.10 13.85 20.46
CA ILE A 226 -12.68 12.63 21.17
C ILE A 226 -12.86 12.79 22.69
N GLU A 227 -12.46 13.92 23.27
CA GLU A 227 -12.65 14.20 24.70
C GLU A 227 -14.14 14.17 25.08
N GLN A 228 -15.00 14.80 24.27
CA GLN A 228 -16.45 14.77 24.47
C GLN A 228 -16.99 13.34 24.40
N LEU A 229 -16.59 12.57 23.39
CA LEU A 229 -17.04 11.20 23.18
C LEU A 229 -16.56 10.26 24.29
N LEU A 230 -15.32 10.42 24.77
CA LEU A 230 -14.80 9.71 25.94
C LEU A 230 -15.59 10.04 27.21
N SER A 231 -15.93 11.32 27.42
CA SER A 231 -16.74 11.72 28.57
C SER A 231 -18.15 11.13 28.53
N GLN A 232 -18.74 11.00 27.34
CA GLN A 232 -20.05 10.39 27.16
C GLN A 232 -19.96 8.87 27.36
N LEU A 233 -18.95 8.20 26.80
CA LEU A 233 -18.69 6.78 27.02
C LEU A 233 -18.51 6.45 28.50
N GLN A 234 -17.82 7.29 29.28
CA GLN A 234 -17.68 7.09 30.72
C GLN A 234 -19.03 7.16 31.44
N LYS A 235 -19.90 8.11 31.08
CA LYS A 235 -21.25 8.21 31.65
C LYS A 235 -22.11 7.00 31.28
N ASP A 236 -22.07 6.61 30.01
CA ASP A 236 -22.82 5.47 29.50
C ASP A 236 -22.31 4.16 30.14
N GLN A 237 -21.00 4.01 30.36
CA GLN A 237 -20.42 2.87 31.06
C GLN A 237 -20.92 2.77 32.50
N ILE A 238 -20.99 3.89 33.24
CA ILE A 238 -21.53 3.90 34.61
C ILE A 238 -23.00 3.49 34.58
N ALA A 239 -23.81 4.07 33.69
CA ALA A 239 -25.24 3.75 33.57
C ALA A 239 -25.47 2.27 33.20
N VAL A 240 -24.67 1.70 32.29
CA VAL A 240 -24.75 0.29 31.92
C VAL A 240 -24.39 -0.63 33.09
N LEU A 241 -23.37 -0.27 33.89
CA LEU A 241 -23.00 -1.05 35.08
C LEU A 241 -24.12 -1.05 36.13
N GLU A 242 -24.74 0.10 36.40
CA GLU A 242 -25.89 0.20 37.32
C GLU A 242 -27.08 -0.65 36.85
N VAL A 243 -27.43 -0.56 35.55
CA VAL A 243 -28.53 -1.37 34.99
C VAL A 243 -28.18 -2.86 35.01
N LYS A 244 -26.92 -3.23 34.76
CA LYS A 244 -26.46 -4.61 34.81
C LYS A 244 -26.59 -5.22 36.21
N GLU A 245 -26.23 -4.47 37.25
CA GLU A 245 -26.40 -4.92 38.65
C GLU A 245 -27.87 -5.17 38.98
N ILE A 246 -28.77 -4.28 38.56
CA ILE A 246 -30.21 -4.44 38.75
C ILE A 246 -30.74 -5.69 38.03
N VAL A 247 -30.28 -5.93 36.79
CA VAL A 247 -30.69 -7.10 36.00
C VAL A 247 -30.16 -8.40 36.62
N GLU A 248 -28.92 -8.45 37.12
CA GLU A 248 -28.37 -9.62 37.81
C GLU A 248 -29.20 -10.00 39.06
N VAL A 249 -29.62 -9.00 39.85
CA VAL A 249 -30.49 -9.24 41.02
C VAL A 249 -31.88 -9.74 40.61
N GLU A 250 -32.47 -9.18 39.55
CA GLU A 250 -33.77 -9.64 39.04
C GLU A 250 -33.68 -11.04 38.41
N GLU A 251 -32.60 -11.36 37.69
CA GLU A 251 -32.33 -12.69 37.13
C GLU A 251 -32.29 -13.74 38.23
N GLN A 252 -31.58 -13.44 39.33
CA GLN A 252 -31.47 -14.37 40.45
C GLN A 252 -32.84 -14.63 41.10
N LYS A 253 -33.67 -13.60 41.27
CA LYS A 253 -35.04 -13.74 41.79
C LYS A 253 -35.93 -14.57 40.86
N VAL A 254 -35.95 -14.25 39.57
CA VAL A 254 -36.74 -15.00 38.57
C VAL A 254 -36.30 -16.46 38.50
N ARG A 255 -35.01 -16.75 38.66
CA ARG A 255 -34.47 -18.11 38.72
C ARG A 255 -34.93 -18.87 39.96
N GLN A 256 -34.90 -18.24 41.14
CA GLN A 256 -35.39 -18.83 42.39
C GLN A 256 -36.89 -19.12 42.32
N ASP A 257 -37.68 -18.17 41.85
CA ASP A 257 -39.13 -18.32 41.71
C ASP A 257 -39.49 -19.40 40.67
N THR A 258 -38.72 -19.49 39.58
CA THR A 258 -38.88 -20.55 38.56
C THR A 258 -38.65 -21.94 39.17
N ASP A 259 -37.54 -22.16 39.88
CA ASP A 259 -37.23 -23.45 40.51
C ASP A 259 -38.31 -23.83 41.54
N MET A 260 -38.80 -22.86 42.31
CA MET A 260 -39.90 -23.08 43.26
C MET A 260 -41.21 -23.50 42.59
N VAL A 261 -41.58 -22.87 41.46
CA VAL A 261 -42.80 -23.23 40.72
C VAL A 261 -42.65 -24.57 40.01
N GLU A 262 -41.49 -24.88 39.44
CA GLU A 262 -41.21 -26.19 38.81
C GLU A 262 -41.26 -27.34 39.84
N ARG A 263 -40.69 -27.15 41.03
CA ARG A 263 -40.82 -28.12 42.14
C ARG A 263 -42.27 -28.30 42.58
N TYR A 264 -43.04 -27.22 42.62
CA TYR A 264 -44.46 -27.29 42.99
C TYR A 264 -45.29 -28.00 41.90
N ALA A 265 -44.96 -27.77 40.63
CA ALA A 265 -45.58 -28.42 39.48
C ALA A 265 -45.32 -29.93 39.43
N THR A 266 -44.06 -30.32 39.56
CA THR A 266 -43.67 -31.73 39.58
C THR A 266 -44.32 -32.48 40.74
N GLN A 267 -44.46 -31.86 41.92
CA GLN A 267 -45.18 -32.48 43.04
C GLN A 267 -46.67 -32.66 42.76
N ALA A 268 -47.34 -31.67 42.15
CA ALA A 268 -48.76 -31.77 41.79
C ALA A 268 -49.02 -32.85 40.72
N GLU A 269 -48.13 -32.97 39.73
CA GLU A 269 -48.21 -34.00 38.68
C GLU A 269 -47.99 -35.41 39.25
N LEU A 270 -47.02 -35.58 40.16
CA LEU A 270 -46.76 -36.87 40.82
C LEU A 270 -47.94 -37.34 41.65
N ASP A 271 -48.57 -36.43 42.40
CA ASP A 271 -49.75 -36.74 43.21
C ASP A 271 -50.91 -37.25 42.32
N LEU A 272 -51.14 -36.63 41.16
CA LEU A 272 -52.19 -37.02 40.21
C LEU A 272 -51.88 -38.35 39.50
N LYS A 273 -50.63 -38.55 39.06
CA LYS A 273 -50.18 -39.72 38.30
C LYS A 273 -50.27 -41.02 39.09
N ASN A 274 -50.18 -40.97 40.41
CA ASN A 274 -50.29 -42.15 41.28
C ASN A 274 -51.72 -42.72 41.35
N VAL A 275 -52.75 -41.92 41.06
CA VAL A 275 -54.15 -42.33 41.32
C VAL A 275 -54.95 -42.60 40.05
N ILE A 276 -54.63 -41.95 38.94
CA ILE A 276 -55.22 -42.23 37.61
C ILE A 276 -55.15 -43.72 37.23
N PRO A 277 -53.99 -44.43 37.32
CA PRO A 277 -53.92 -45.83 36.88
C PRO A 277 -54.77 -46.76 37.77
N VAL A 278 -54.90 -46.45 39.06
CA VAL A 278 -55.73 -47.22 40.00
C VAL A 278 -57.22 -47.04 39.70
N LEU A 279 -57.61 -45.86 39.22
CA LEU A 279 -58.97 -45.58 38.77
C LEU A 279 -59.28 -46.28 37.44
N ASP A 280 -58.39 -46.18 36.46
CA ASP A 280 -58.55 -46.80 35.15
C ASP A 280 -58.61 -48.33 35.24
N GLU A 281 -57.77 -48.95 36.07
CA GLU A 281 -57.80 -50.40 36.34
C GLU A 281 -59.16 -50.81 36.95
N ALA A 282 -59.67 -50.03 37.91
CA ALA A 282 -60.93 -50.34 38.56
C ALA A 282 -62.16 -50.06 37.66
N MET A 283 -62.09 -49.10 36.74
CA MET A 283 -63.10 -48.90 35.70
C MET A 283 -63.11 -50.03 34.68
N ALA A 284 -61.92 -50.49 34.26
CA ALA A 284 -61.76 -51.61 33.36
C ALA A 284 -62.38 -52.89 33.98
N ASP A 285 -62.08 -53.17 35.25
CA ASP A 285 -62.64 -54.30 36.01
C ASP A 285 -64.17 -54.30 36.09
N VAL A 286 -64.82 -53.12 36.11
CA VAL A 286 -66.30 -53.00 36.12
C VAL A 286 -66.88 -53.10 34.71
N SER A 287 -66.18 -52.61 33.69
CA SER A 287 -66.62 -52.71 32.29
C SER A 287 -66.56 -54.14 31.74
N GLN A 288 -65.71 -55.00 32.30
CA GLN A 288 -65.56 -56.41 31.93
C GLN A 288 -66.63 -57.33 32.51
N LEU A 289 -67.52 -56.84 33.38
CA LEU A 289 -68.60 -57.64 33.96
C LEU A 289 -69.71 -57.89 32.93
N ASP A 290 -70.18 -59.13 32.82
CA ASP A 290 -71.26 -59.50 31.92
C ASP A 290 -72.64 -59.39 32.61
N LYS A 291 -73.72 -59.29 31.81
CA LYS A 291 -75.11 -59.24 32.31
C LYS A 291 -75.47 -60.46 33.18
N ALA A 292 -74.79 -61.58 32.98
CA ALA A 292 -74.95 -62.80 33.79
C ALA A 292 -74.44 -62.60 35.23
N ASP A 293 -73.30 -61.94 35.41
CA ASP A 293 -72.68 -61.71 36.72
C ASP A 293 -73.50 -60.73 37.57
N VAL A 294 -74.10 -59.73 36.93
CA VAL A 294 -75.04 -58.79 37.57
C VAL A 294 -76.35 -59.50 37.95
N ALA A 295 -76.81 -60.45 37.13
CA ALA A 295 -78.00 -61.24 37.42
C ALA A 295 -77.80 -62.18 38.61
N GLU A 296 -76.59 -62.74 38.81
CA GLU A 296 -76.25 -63.60 39.95
C GLU A 296 -76.50 -62.88 41.28
N VAL A 297 -76.02 -61.64 41.40
CA VAL A 297 -76.21 -60.82 42.61
C VAL A 297 -77.67 -60.42 42.83
N ARG A 298 -78.49 -60.37 41.77
CA ARG A 298 -79.91 -59.97 41.83
C ARG A 298 -80.83 -61.08 42.36
N VAL A 299 -80.44 -62.35 42.25
CA VAL A 299 -81.30 -63.51 42.59
C VAL A 299 -81.38 -63.76 44.10
N TYR A 300 -80.47 -63.21 44.91
CA TYR A 300 -80.51 -63.38 46.37
C TYR A 300 -81.83 -62.88 46.99
N GLN A 301 -82.59 -63.81 47.61
CA GLN A 301 -83.79 -63.47 48.38
C GLN A 301 -83.47 -62.83 49.74
N SER A 302 -82.29 -63.12 50.31
CA SER A 302 -81.70 -62.44 51.46
C SER A 302 -80.18 -62.44 51.29
N PRO A 303 -79.55 -61.32 50.88
CA PRO A 303 -78.14 -61.29 50.53
C PRO A 303 -77.24 -61.41 51.78
N PRO A 304 -76.04 -62.00 51.65
CA PRO A 304 -75.01 -61.93 52.68
C PRO A 304 -74.67 -60.47 53.02
N TYR A 305 -74.33 -60.20 54.28
CA TYR A 305 -74.02 -58.86 54.79
C TYR A 305 -72.96 -58.12 53.95
N GLN A 306 -71.95 -58.83 53.45
CA GLN A 306 -70.89 -58.28 52.60
C GLN A 306 -71.39 -57.77 51.24
N VAL A 307 -72.31 -58.52 50.60
CA VAL A 307 -72.92 -58.14 49.31
C VAL A 307 -73.86 -56.95 49.50
N MET A 308 -74.63 -56.94 50.59
CA MET A 308 -75.51 -55.82 50.94
C MET A 308 -74.69 -54.53 51.14
N MET A 309 -73.55 -54.60 51.82
CA MET A 309 -72.69 -53.44 52.10
C MET A 309 -72.09 -52.83 50.84
N VAL A 310 -71.59 -53.66 49.92
CA VAL A 310 -71.06 -53.20 48.61
C VAL A 310 -72.15 -52.57 47.77
N MET A 311 -73.32 -53.19 47.71
CA MET A 311 -74.43 -52.65 46.94
C MET A 311 -75.01 -51.37 47.54
N CYS A 312 -75.06 -51.24 48.86
CA CYS A 312 -75.40 -49.99 49.54
C CYS A 312 -74.35 -48.89 49.21
N ALA A 313 -73.06 -49.22 49.18
CA ALA A 313 -72.00 -48.27 48.82
C ALA A 313 -72.11 -47.81 47.35
N VAL A 314 -72.42 -48.72 46.43
CA VAL A 314 -72.68 -48.39 45.01
C VAL A 314 -73.95 -47.55 44.85
N CYS A 315 -75.02 -47.86 45.61
CA CYS A 315 -76.25 -47.05 45.62
C CYS A 315 -76.01 -45.64 46.15
N VAL A 316 -75.13 -45.47 47.15
CA VAL A 316 -74.73 -44.15 47.66
C VAL A 316 -74.00 -43.35 46.58
N LEU A 317 -73.10 -43.97 45.80
CA LEU A 317 -72.42 -43.28 44.69
C LEU A 317 -73.38 -42.86 43.57
N LEU A 318 -74.43 -43.65 43.31
CA LEU A 318 -75.50 -43.35 42.35
C LEU A 318 -76.61 -42.44 42.92
N ASP A 319 -76.40 -41.83 44.09
CA ASP A 319 -77.34 -40.97 44.83
C ASP A 319 -78.73 -41.59 45.05
N CYS A 320 -78.78 -42.92 45.20
CA CYS A 320 -79.97 -43.70 45.47
C CYS A 320 -80.10 -44.03 46.97
N LYS A 321 -81.31 -44.38 47.43
CA LYS A 321 -81.52 -44.82 48.82
C LYS A 321 -80.74 -46.13 49.08
N PRO A 322 -79.97 -46.24 50.17
CA PRO A 322 -79.11 -47.39 50.46
C PRO A 322 -79.91 -48.57 51.03
N ASP A 323 -81.00 -48.96 50.37
CA ASP A 323 -81.86 -50.08 50.76
C ASP A 323 -81.73 -51.21 49.74
N TRP A 324 -81.78 -52.48 50.19
CA TRP A 324 -81.67 -53.64 49.30
C TRP A 324 -82.75 -53.68 48.21
N ALA A 325 -83.97 -53.20 48.52
CA ALA A 325 -85.05 -53.09 47.54
C ALA A 325 -84.68 -52.17 46.37
N THR A 326 -84.03 -51.04 46.66
CA THR A 326 -83.55 -50.08 45.65
C THR A 326 -82.31 -50.62 44.94
N ALA A 327 -81.38 -51.26 45.65
CA ALA A 327 -80.22 -51.92 45.03
C ALA A 327 -80.62 -53.00 44.02
N ARG A 328 -81.65 -53.80 44.33
CA ARG A 328 -82.20 -54.82 43.43
C ARG A 328 -82.84 -54.23 42.18
N GLN A 329 -83.50 -53.07 42.32
CA GLN A 329 -84.08 -52.32 41.20
C GLN A 329 -82.98 -51.76 40.28
N VAL A 330 -81.92 -51.21 40.87
CA VAL A 330 -80.78 -50.63 40.15
C VAL A 330 -79.97 -51.70 39.40
N LEU A 331 -79.80 -52.89 40.00
CA LEU A 331 -79.20 -54.07 39.34
C LEU A 331 -80.06 -54.66 38.21
N GLY A 332 -81.36 -54.37 38.19
CA GLY A 332 -82.29 -54.86 37.17
C GLY A 332 -82.33 -54.02 35.90
N ASP A 333 -81.70 -52.84 35.92
CA ASP A 333 -81.66 -51.92 34.79
C ASP A 333 -80.61 -52.36 33.76
N SER A 334 -80.99 -52.42 32.48
CA SER A 334 -80.13 -52.90 31.41
C SER A 334 -78.91 -52.01 31.16
N GLY A 335 -78.95 -50.75 31.63
CA GLY A 335 -77.87 -49.77 31.54
C GLY A 335 -77.03 -49.58 32.82
N PHE A 336 -77.14 -50.47 33.82
CA PHE A 336 -76.46 -50.32 35.11
C PHE A 336 -74.94 -50.13 34.99
N ILE A 337 -74.26 -50.98 34.21
CA ILE A 337 -72.79 -50.92 34.02
C ILE A 337 -72.39 -49.61 33.33
N SER A 338 -73.13 -49.18 32.30
CA SER A 338 -72.88 -47.91 31.61
C SER A 338 -73.06 -46.68 32.51
N ARG A 339 -73.94 -46.75 33.52
CA ARG A 339 -74.08 -45.68 34.53
C ARG A 339 -72.90 -45.63 35.50
N LEU A 340 -72.26 -46.77 35.79
CA LEU A 340 -71.06 -46.81 36.63
C LEU A 340 -69.83 -46.29 35.89
N THR A 341 -69.68 -46.60 34.60
CA THR A 341 -68.54 -46.13 33.79
C THR A 341 -68.66 -44.65 33.41
N ASN A 342 -69.88 -44.14 33.20
CA ASN A 342 -70.12 -42.74 32.83
C ASN A 342 -70.41 -41.83 34.02
N LEU A 343 -70.13 -42.28 35.25
CA LEU A 343 -70.32 -41.45 36.43
C LEU A 343 -69.29 -40.30 36.42
N ASP A 344 -69.74 -39.05 36.62
CA ASP A 344 -68.83 -37.91 36.70
C ASP A 344 -68.10 -37.92 38.05
N ILE A 345 -66.96 -38.59 38.06
CA ILE A 345 -66.13 -38.81 39.25
C ILE A 345 -65.53 -37.49 39.77
N ASN A 346 -65.48 -36.45 38.94
CA ASN A 346 -64.96 -35.13 39.31
C ASN A 346 -65.95 -34.29 40.12
N HIS A 347 -67.25 -34.62 40.08
CA HIS A 347 -68.34 -33.87 40.72
C HIS A 347 -69.11 -34.67 41.78
N ILE A 348 -68.44 -35.55 42.52
CA ILE A 348 -69.06 -36.23 43.67
C ILE A 348 -69.21 -35.24 44.84
N SER A 349 -70.44 -35.07 45.32
CA SER A 349 -70.74 -34.15 46.43
C SER A 349 -70.09 -34.60 47.75
N ASP A 350 -69.66 -33.64 48.58
CA ASP A 350 -69.11 -33.91 49.92
C ASP A 350 -70.06 -34.67 50.84
N ARG A 351 -71.37 -34.58 50.57
CA ARG A 351 -72.41 -35.32 51.31
C ARG A 351 -72.39 -36.80 50.94
N THR A 352 -72.20 -37.10 49.66
CA THR A 352 -72.11 -38.46 49.10
C THR A 352 -70.81 -39.14 49.52
N TYR A 353 -69.67 -38.44 49.44
CA TYR A 353 -68.37 -38.94 49.90
C TYR A 353 -68.34 -39.30 51.40
N ARG A 354 -68.92 -38.45 52.26
CA ARG A 354 -69.00 -38.74 53.71
C ARG A 354 -69.80 -39.99 54.04
N LYS A 355 -70.87 -40.27 53.29
CA LYS A 355 -71.64 -41.51 53.43
C LYS A 355 -70.85 -42.71 52.90
N LEU A 356 -70.15 -42.57 51.78
CA LEU A 356 -69.25 -43.60 51.24
C LEU A 356 -68.19 -44.05 52.25
N LEU A 357 -67.61 -43.09 52.96
CA LEU A 357 -66.53 -43.30 53.94
C LEU A 357 -66.95 -44.19 55.12
N GLN A 358 -68.24 -44.21 55.45
CA GLN A 358 -68.79 -45.09 56.50
C GLN A 358 -68.76 -46.57 56.08
N TYR A 359 -68.86 -46.84 54.78
CA TYR A 359 -68.81 -48.19 54.23
C TYR A 359 -67.37 -48.63 53.89
N SER A 360 -66.57 -47.75 53.31
CA SER A 360 -65.22 -48.09 52.85
C SER A 360 -64.18 -48.24 53.97
N ARG A 361 -64.40 -47.61 55.14
CA ARG A 361 -63.56 -47.79 56.33
C ARG A 361 -63.87 -49.06 57.13
N HIS A 362 -64.91 -49.80 56.75
CA HIS A 362 -65.30 -51.02 57.46
C HIS A 362 -64.26 -52.14 57.21
N PRO A 363 -63.74 -52.85 58.23
CA PRO A 363 -62.66 -53.84 58.07
C PRO A 363 -63.00 -55.01 57.13
N GLN A 364 -64.30 -55.26 56.90
CA GLN A 364 -64.79 -56.31 56.00
C GLN A 364 -65.00 -55.84 54.55
N PHE A 365 -64.74 -54.57 54.24
CA PHE A 365 -64.88 -53.97 52.91
C PHE A 365 -63.55 -54.03 52.14
N THR A 366 -63.04 -55.25 51.93
CA THR A 366 -61.83 -55.47 51.13
C THR A 366 -62.15 -56.35 49.92
N PRO A 367 -61.57 -56.04 48.73
CA PRO A 367 -61.81 -56.82 47.52
C PRO A 367 -61.52 -58.32 47.68
N GLU A 368 -60.56 -58.69 48.53
CA GLU A 368 -60.16 -60.08 48.79
C GLU A 368 -61.18 -60.88 49.63
N LEU A 369 -61.82 -60.24 50.61
CA LEU A 369 -62.85 -60.89 51.44
C LEU A 369 -64.16 -61.05 50.67
N ILE A 370 -64.54 -60.04 49.90
CA ILE A 370 -65.79 -60.01 49.13
C ILE A 370 -65.71 -60.93 47.90
N GLY A 371 -64.52 -61.05 47.28
CA GLY A 371 -64.30 -61.94 46.15
C GLY A 371 -64.47 -63.43 46.43
N LYS A 372 -64.43 -63.85 47.71
CA LYS A 372 -64.75 -65.23 48.11
C LYS A 372 -66.24 -65.54 48.07
N VAL A 373 -67.09 -64.51 48.08
CA VAL A 373 -68.56 -64.63 48.09
C VAL A 373 -69.14 -64.32 46.71
N SER A 374 -68.62 -63.33 46.00
CA SER A 374 -69.04 -63.02 44.63
C SER A 374 -67.92 -62.30 43.87
N SER A 375 -67.62 -62.76 42.65
CA SER A 375 -66.67 -62.13 41.72
C SER A 375 -67.15 -60.75 41.29
N ALA A 376 -68.44 -60.59 40.97
CA ALA A 376 -69.03 -59.31 40.57
C ALA A 376 -68.92 -58.26 41.69
N CYS A 377 -69.16 -58.66 42.95
CA CYS A 377 -69.05 -57.75 44.09
C CYS A 377 -67.61 -57.32 44.38
N ARG A 378 -66.60 -58.12 43.99
CA ARG A 378 -65.18 -57.73 44.10
C ARG A 378 -64.84 -56.57 43.18
N SER A 379 -65.29 -56.60 41.93
CA SER A 379 -65.07 -55.51 40.96
C SER A 379 -65.76 -54.23 41.40
N PHE A 380 -67.01 -54.31 41.90
CA PHE A 380 -67.70 -53.14 42.47
C PHE A 380 -66.98 -52.57 43.69
N CYS A 381 -66.45 -53.42 44.58
CA CYS A 381 -65.68 -52.98 45.74
C CYS A 381 -64.38 -52.25 45.35
N LYS A 382 -63.61 -52.79 44.40
CA LYS A 382 -62.40 -52.12 43.87
C LYS A 382 -62.73 -50.75 43.28
N TRP A 383 -63.80 -50.67 42.49
CA TRP A 383 -64.26 -49.42 41.87
C TRP A 383 -64.66 -48.37 42.90
N VAL A 384 -65.40 -48.75 43.95
CA VAL A 384 -65.74 -47.83 45.05
C VAL A 384 -64.48 -47.31 45.76
N LEU A 385 -63.50 -48.17 46.03
CA LEU A 385 -62.25 -47.78 46.68
C LEU A 385 -61.35 -46.90 45.80
N ALA A 386 -61.32 -47.15 44.50
CA ALA A 386 -60.56 -46.35 43.54
C ALA A 386 -61.15 -44.94 43.39
N ILE A 387 -62.49 -44.81 43.30
CA ILE A 387 -63.19 -43.53 43.29
C ILE A 387 -62.92 -42.73 44.56
N GLN A 388 -62.90 -43.39 45.73
CA GLN A 388 -62.58 -42.73 46.99
C GLN A 388 -61.16 -42.14 46.99
N ARG A 389 -60.16 -42.92 46.56
CA ARG A 389 -58.75 -42.48 46.51
C ARG A 389 -58.56 -41.35 45.50
N TYR A 390 -59.24 -41.42 44.36
CA TYR A 390 -59.23 -40.35 43.36
C TYR A 390 -59.83 -39.06 43.91
N HIS A 391 -60.99 -39.12 44.56
CA HIS A 391 -61.64 -37.93 45.13
C HIS A 391 -60.79 -37.24 46.21
N GLU A 392 -60.10 -38.01 47.05
CA GLU A 392 -59.20 -37.49 48.09
C GLU A 392 -57.99 -36.75 47.49
N VAL A 393 -57.37 -37.32 46.47
CA VAL A 393 -56.24 -36.69 45.77
C VAL A 393 -56.69 -35.51 44.91
N TYR A 394 -57.80 -35.63 44.19
CA TYR A 394 -58.37 -34.53 43.40
C TYR A 394 -58.67 -33.29 44.26
N ARG A 395 -59.19 -33.49 45.48
CA ARG A 395 -59.44 -32.40 46.44
C ARG A 395 -58.15 -31.68 46.89
N THR A 396 -57.04 -32.40 46.98
CA THR A 396 -55.74 -31.82 47.39
C THR A 396 -54.98 -31.20 46.22
N VAL A 397 -55.16 -31.70 44.99
CA VAL A 397 -54.49 -31.22 43.78
C VAL A 397 -55.19 -29.99 43.17
N LYS A 398 -56.53 -29.92 43.16
CA LYS A 398 -57.29 -28.78 42.60
C LYS A 398 -56.83 -27.39 43.11
N PRO A 399 -56.66 -27.16 44.43
CA PRO A 399 -56.14 -25.87 44.91
C PRO A 399 -54.64 -25.68 44.61
N LYS A 400 -53.86 -26.75 44.39
CA LYS A 400 -52.46 -26.64 43.96
C LYS A 400 -52.39 -26.19 42.49
N GLU A 401 -53.28 -26.68 41.64
CA GLU A 401 -53.35 -26.33 40.22
C GLU A 401 -53.71 -24.84 40.00
N GLU A 402 -54.67 -24.31 40.75
CA GLU A 402 -55.03 -22.88 40.71
C GLU A 402 -53.86 -21.97 41.19
N LYS A 403 -53.17 -22.39 42.26
CA LYS A 403 -51.96 -21.69 42.74
C LYS A 403 -50.81 -21.76 41.75
N LEU A 404 -50.66 -22.89 41.06
CA LEU A 404 -49.64 -23.07 40.03
C LEU A 404 -49.92 -22.20 38.81
N LYS A 405 -51.19 -22.09 38.39
CA LYS A 405 -51.59 -21.21 37.28
C LYS A 405 -51.28 -19.74 37.58
N THR A 406 -51.67 -19.27 38.76
CA THR A 406 -51.38 -17.89 39.19
C THR A 406 -49.89 -17.61 39.34
N ALA A 407 -49.11 -18.58 39.84
CA ALA A 407 -47.65 -18.47 39.94
C ALA A 407 -46.96 -18.46 38.56
N ASN A 408 -47.43 -19.25 37.60
CA ASN A 408 -46.94 -19.25 36.22
C ASN A 408 -47.24 -17.94 35.48
N GLU A 409 -48.43 -17.37 35.67
CA GLU A 409 -48.80 -16.07 35.10
C GLU A 409 -47.91 -14.95 35.67
N ALA A 410 -47.64 -14.95 36.97
CA ALA A 410 -46.72 -14.01 37.60
C ALA A 410 -45.27 -14.17 37.09
N LEU A 411 -44.79 -15.41 36.93
CA LEU A 411 -43.47 -15.70 36.36
C LEU A 411 -43.33 -15.23 34.92
N ASP A 412 -44.35 -15.37 34.07
CA ASP A 412 -44.32 -14.92 32.68
C ASP A 412 -44.19 -13.39 32.57
N VAL A 413 -44.90 -12.65 33.42
CA VAL A 413 -44.76 -11.17 33.50
C VAL A 413 -43.35 -10.79 33.91
N MET A 414 -42.79 -11.45 34.93
CA MET A 414 -41.44 -11.18 35.41
C MET A 414 -40.38 -11.52 34.35
N ARG A 415 -40.51 -12.64 33.64
CA ARG A 415 -39.63 -13.04 32.53
C ARG A 415 -39.67 -12.05 31.35
N LYS A 416 -40.85 -11.56 30.98
CA LYS A 416 -41.00 -10.55 29.92
C LYS A 416 -40.36 -9.21 30.30
N SER A 417 -40.52 -8.79 31.55
CA SER A 417 -39.85 -7.59 32.08
C SER A 417 -38.32 -7.74 32.05
N LEU A 418 -37.82 -8.90 32.49
CA LEU A 418 -36.40 -9.22 32.48
C LEU A 418 -35.80 -9.22 31.07
N SER A 419 -36.47 -9.87 30.11
CA SER A 419 -36.04 -9.94 28.70
C SER A 419 -35.88 -8.55 28.08
N ARG A 420 -36.84 -7.65 28.33
CA ARG A 420 -36.76 -6.26 27.86
C ARG A 420 -35.55 -5.52 28.44
N LYS A 421 -35.26 -5.72 29.73
CA LYS A 421 -34.09 -5.10 30.38
C LYS A 421 -32.76 -5.69 29.88
N GLN A 422 -32.72 -6.99 29.61
CA GLN A 422 -31.55 -7.64 28.99
C GLN A 422 -31.30 -7.18 27.55
N GLU A 423 -32.35 -6.93 26.76
CA GLU A 423 -32.22 -6.36 25.41
C GLU A 423 -31.69 -4.92 25.45
N MET A 424 -32.14 -4.11 26.41
CA MET A 424 -31.62 -2.75 26.63
C MET A 424 -30.14 -2.71 27.06
N LEU A 425 -29.59 -3.81 27.58
CA LEU A 425 -28.15 -3.92 27.93
C LEU A 425 -27.26 -4.39 26.78
N LYS A 426 -27.84 -4.96 25.71
CA LYS A 426 -27.10 -5.47 24.55
C LYS A 426 -26.93 -4.42 23.45
N LEU A 427 -27.84 -3.44 23.42
CA LEU A 427 -27.78 -2.24 22.59
C LEU A 427 -26.90 -1.20 23.29
#